data_AF-A0A350I602-F1
#
_entry.id   AF-A0A350I602-F1
#
_cell.length_a   1.000
_cell.length_b   1.000
_cell.length_c   1.000
_cell.angle_alpha   90.00
_cell.angle_beta   90.00
_cell.angle_gamma   90.00
#
_symmetry.space_group_name_H-M   'P 1'
#
loop_
_entity.id
_entity.type
_entity.pdbx_description
1 polymer ?
#
loop_
_entity_poly.entity_id
_entity_poly.type
_entity_poly.pdbx_seq_one_letter_code
_entity_poly.pdbx_strand_id
1 'polypeptide(L)' 'MSDIAQKVKQIIVDKLGVDESEVTNEASFTNDLGADSLDTVELIMEFE' A
#
# COMPACT_ATOMS: atom_id res chain seq x y z
N MET A 1 2.17 -10.65 -17.86
CA MET A 1 1.00 -9.77 -17.92
C MET A 1 0.83 -9.16 -16.54
N SER A 2 1.07 -7.84 -16.48
CA SER A 2 0.74 -6.90 -15.41
C SER A 2 1.15 -7.21 -13.96
N ASP A 3 2.44 -7.00 -13.66
CA ASP A 3 3.00 -6.94 -12.30
C ASP A 3 2.56 -5.71 -11.47
N ILE A 4 1.48 -5.02 -11.90
CA ILE A 4 0.99 -3.82 -11.20
C ILE A 4 0.65 -4.17 -9.75
N ALA A 5 0.06 -5.33 -9.50
CA ALA A 5 -0.23 -5.78 -8.14
C ALA A 5 1.05 -5.97 -7.30
N GLN A 6 2.12 -6.54 -7.88
CA GLN A 6 3.41 -6.68 -7.18
C GLN A 6 4.08 -5.32 -6.93
N LYS A 7 4.03 -4.40 -7.91
CA LYS A 7 4.56 -3.04 -7.74
C LYS A 7 3.81 -2.26 -6.67
N VAL A 8 2.48 -2.33 -6.70
CA VAL A 8 1.62 -1.70 -5.69
C VAL A 8 1.94 -2.27 -4.31
N LYS A 9 2.02 -3.60 -4.17
CA LYS A 9 2.43 -4.23 -2.91
C LYS A 9 3.79 -3.75 -2.41
N GLN A 10 4.81 -3.72 -3.29
CA GLN A 10 6.14 -3.22 -2.92
C GLN A 10 6.11 -1.77 -2.43
N ILE A 11 5.40 -0.90 -3.15
CA ILE A 11 5.29 0.52 -2.77
C ILE A 11 4.63 0.65 -1.40
N ILE A 12 3.60 -0.15 -1.12
CA ILE A 12 2.89 -0.14 0.16
C ILE A 12 3.79 -0.63 1.30
N VAL A 13 4.50 -1.74 1.10
CA VAL A 13 5.47 -2.30 2.06
C VAL A 13 6.58 -1.30 2.37
N ASP A 14 7.15 -0.68 1.34
CA ASP A 14 8.26 0.26 1.49
C ASP A 14 7.83 1.60 2.12
N LYS A 15 6.63 2.10 1.79
CA LYS A 15 6.12 3.39 2.30
C LYS A 15 5.55 3.28 3.71
N LEU A 16 4.74 2.24 3.96
CA LEU A 16 4.07 2.05 5.25
C LEU A 16 4.93 1.25 6.24
N GLY A 17 5.99 0.59 5.77
CA GLY A 17 6.84 -0.24 6.63
C GLY A 17 6.15 -1.48 7.17
N VAL A 18 5.12 -1.96 6.47
CA VAL A 18 4.30 -3.13 6.83
C VAL A 18 4.80 -4.39 6.12
N ASP A 19 4.41 -5.57 6.60
CA ASP A 19 4.82 -6.82 5.97
C ASP A 19 4.04 -7.08 4.67
N GLU A 20 4.68 -7.64 3.64
CA GLU A 20 4.03 -7.99 2.37
C GLU A 20 2.87 -8.98 2.57
N SER A 21 2.95 -9.81 3.62
CA SER A 21 1.89 -10.72 4.04
C SER A 21 0.65 -10.02 4.58
N GLU A 22 0.77 -8.80 5.11
CA GLU A 22 -0.35 -7.98 5.58
C GLU A 22 -1.03 -7.25 4.41
N VAL A 23 -0.29 -6.96 3.34
CA VAL A 23 -0.83 -6.31 2.14
C VAL A 23 -1.64 -7.31 1.31
N THR A 24 -2.90 -7.48 1.68
CA THR A 24 -3.89 -8.28 0.94
C THR A 24 -4.82 -7.38 0.12
N ASN A 25 -5.49 -7.93 -0.90
CA ASN A 25 -6.44 -7.15 -1.71
C ASN A 25 -7.67 -6.69 -0.91
N GLU A 26 -7.88 -7.26 0.27
CA GLU A 26 -8.99 -6.98 1.19
C GLU A 26 -8.55 -6.08 2.36
N ALA A 27 -7.24 -5.86 2.52
CA ALA A 27 -6.69 -5.06 3.59
C ALA A 27 -7.07 -3.58 3.44
N SER A 28 -7.46 -2.99 4.56
CA SER A 28 -7.68 -1.56 4.70
C SER A 28 -6.35 -0.85 4.98
N PHE A 29 -6.01 0.14 4.14
CA PHE A 29 -4.82 0.97 4.35
C PHE A 29 -4.79 1.61 5.74
N THR A 30 -5.92 2.09 6.24
CA THR A 30 -5.98 2.79 7.53
C THR A 30 -6.13 1.84 8.72
N ASN A 31 -6.99 0.81 8.60
CA ASN A 31 -7.33 -0.05 9.74
C ASN A 31 -6.38 -1.23 9.90
N ASP A 32 -5.88 -1.78 8.80
CA ASP A 32 -5.04 -3.00 8.81
C ASP A 32 -3.56 -2.65 8.63
N LEU A 33 -3.25 -1.71 7.73
CA LEU A 33 -1.87 -1.29 7.44
C LEU A 33 -1.42 -0.05 8.23
N GLY A 34 -2.32 0.53 9.04
CA GLY A 34 -2.00 1.66 9.91
C GLY A 34 -1.62 2.96 9.20
N ALA A 35 -1.91 3.08 7.90
CA ALA A 35 -1.67 4.30 7.13
C ALA A 35 -2.53 5.45 7.65
N ASP A 36 -1.95 6.64 7.78
CA ASP A 36 -2.70 7.82 8.13
C ASP A 36 -3.33 8.51 6.89
N SER A 37 -4.05 9.61 7.13
CA SER A 37 -4.67 10.37 6.04
C SER A 37 -3.67 11.05 5.10
N LEU A 38 -2.42 11.27 5.52
CA LEU A 38 -1.36 11.83 4.68
C LEU A 38 -0.71 10.71 3.85
N ASP A 39 -0.39 9.58 4.48
CA ASP A 39 0.19 8.40 3.84
C ASP A 39 -0.68 7.93 2.67
N THR A 40 -2.00 7.90 2.86
CA THR A 40 -2.96 7.50 1.82
C THR A 40 -2.99 8.48 0.65
N VAL A 41 -2.86 9.79 0.90
CA VAL A 41 -2.79 10.82 -0.15
C VAL A 41 -1.46 10.73 -0.92
N GLU A 42 -0.34 10.53 -0.22
CA GLU A 42 0.97 10.32 -0.84
C GLU A 42 0.98 9.07 -1.72
N LEU A 43 0.42 7.95 -1.25
CA LEU A 43 0.30 6.72 -2.03
C LEU A 43 -0.49 6.95 -3.32
N ILE A 44 -1.62 7.67 -3.27
CA ILE A 44 -2.44 7.98 -4.45
C ILE A 44 -1.65 8.83 -5.45
N MET A 45 -0.91 9.84 -4.99
CA MET A 45 -0.07 10.68 -5.87
C MET A 45 1.04 9.88 -6.55
N GLU A 46 1.57 8.85 -5.89
CA GLU A 46 2.62 7.99 -6.46
C GLU A 46 2.07 6.99 -7.50
N PHE A 47 0.75 6.75 -7.47
CA PHE A 47 0.04 5.88 -8.41
C PHE A 47 -0.64 6.63 -9.58
N GLU A 48 -0.74 7.96 -9.51
CA GLU A 48 -1.21 8.84 -10.58
C GLU A 48 -0.16 9.00 -11.70
#